data_AF-A0A7K0BPA7-F1
#
_entry.id   AF-A0A7K0BPA7-F1
#
_cell.length_a   1.000
_cell.length_b   1.000
_cell.length_c   1.000
_cell.angle_alpha   90.00
_cell.angle_beta   90.00
_cell.angle_gamma   90.00
#
_symmetry.space_group_name_H-M   'P 1'
#
loop_
_entity.id
_entity.type
_entity.pdbx_description
1 polymer ?
#
loop_
_entity_poly.entity_id
_entity_poly.type
_entity_poly.pdbx_seq_one_letter_code
_entity_poly.pdbx_strand_id
1 'polypeptide(L)'
;MRTSVRTGVALSVSGLAVSGFALLGGPAEASAARTATASAATTTAAAGATEAGRICRYKVRGRHGARVYRWPGGRVVGHLHRGKVVYARCHGSHGWNQLFGKVRHRLRYKFVHQSRLVRF
;
A
#
# COMPACT_ATOMS: atom_id res chain seq x y z
N MET A 1 -33.30 4.46 -25.13
CA MET A 1 -32.44 3.29 -25.46
C MET A 1 -31.18 3.39 -24.61
N ARG A 2 -30.91 2.42 -23.72
CA ARG A 2 -29.74 2.43 -22.83
C ARG A 2 -28.71 1.44 -23.38
N THR A 3 -27.56 1.94 -23.84
CA THR A 3 -26.46 1.12 -24.35
C THR A 3 -25.49 0.78 -23.22
N SER A 4 -25.52 -0.47 -22.75
CA SER A 4 -24.49 -1.04 -21.89
C SER A 4 -23.33 -1.55 -22.74
N VAL A 5 -22.17 -0.90 -22.63
CA VAL A 5 -20.92 -1.40 -23.20
C VAL A 5 -20.24 -2.30 -22.17
N ARG A 6 -20.26 -3.61 -22.41
CA ARG A 6 -19.48 -4.61 -21.67
C ARG A 6 -18.13 -4.76 -22.36
N THR A 7 -17.08 -4.19 -21.77
CA THR A 7 -15.69 -4.43 -22.18
C THR A 7 -15.17 -5.64 -21.41
N GLY A 8 -15.08 -6.78 -22.08
CA GLY A 8 -14.39 -7.98 -21.57
C GLY A 8 -12.88 -7.83 -21.78
N VAL A 9 -12.09 -8.09 -20.74
CA VAL A 9 -10.62 -8.10 -20.80
C VAL A 9 -10.17 -9.55 -20.93
N ALA A 10 -9.43 -9.85 -21.99
CA ALA A 10 -8.80 -11.14 -22.22
C ALA A 10 -7.50 -11.23 -21.40
N LEU A 11 -7.32 -12.34 -20.67
CA LEU A 11 -6.09 -12.65 -19.93
C LEU A 11 -5.35 -13.76 -20.69
N SER A 12 -4.22 -13.42 -21.31
CA SER A 12 -3.28 -14.40 -21.81
C SER A 12 -2.37 -14.86 -20.66
N VAL A 13 -2.51 -16.13 -20.29
CA VAL A 13 -1.60 -16.82 -19.37
C VAL A 13 -0.52 -17.47 -20.22
N SER A 14 0.67 -16.88 -20.24
CA SER A 14 1.86 -17.53 -20.80
C SER A 14 2.77 -17.93 -19.65
N GLY A 15 2.73 -19.22 -19.32
CA GLY A 15 3.67 -19.85 -18.38
C GLY A 15 4.86 -20.46 -19.09
N LEU A 16 5.86 -20.80 -18.26
CA LEU A 16 7.07 -21.63 -18.49
C LEU A 16 8.35 -20.91 -18.96
N ALA A 17 9.29 -20.76 -18.03
CA ALA A 17 10.55 -21.56 -17.98
C ALA A 17 11.40 -21.05 -16.79
N VAL A 18 11.56 -21.85 -15.72
CA VAL A 18 12.77 -22.65 -15.44
C VAL A 18 14.06 -21.82 -15.48
N SER A 19 14.47 -21.37 -14.29
CA SER A 19 15.85 -21.10 -13.90
C SER A 19 16.08 -22.00 -12.68
N GLY A 20 16.97 -22.99 -12.69
CA GLY A 20 18.36 -22.94 -13.12
C GLY A 20 19.22 -22.85 -11.87
N PHE A 21 19.38 -23.97 -11.14
CA PHE A 21 20.27 -24.07 -9.97
C PHE A 21 21.44 -24.99 -10.32
N ALA A 22 22.65 -24.43 -10.36
CA ALA A 22 23.90 -25.15 -10.53
C ALA A 22 24.72 -25.07 -9.24
N LEU A 23 25.14 -26.22 -8.69
CA LEU A 23 26.35 -26.38 -7.88
C LEU A 23 26.83 -27.85 -7.95
N LEU A 24 28.15 -28.01 -8.00
CA LEU A 24 28.91 -29.17 -8.48
C LEU A 24 29.16 -30.27 -7.42
N GLY A 25 29.25 -31.52 -7.88
CA GLY A 25 29.85 -32.67 -7.18
C GLY A 25 29.48 -34.03 -7.81
N GLY A 26 30.29 -34.56 -8.74
CA GLY A 26 30.02 -35.80 -9.50
C GLY A 26 30.59 -37.09 -8.88
N PRO A 27 30.68 -38.22 -9.63
CA PRO A 27 30.01 -38.59 -10.87
C PRO A 27 29.24 -39.92 -10.72
N ALA A 28 27.91 -39.86 -10.60
CA ALA A 28 27.00 -40.96 -10.93
C ALA A 28 25.56 -40.40 -10.86
N GLU A 29 25.03 -40.13 -12.04
CA GLU A 29 23.62 -39.99 -12.39
C GLU A 29 22.70 -39.06 -11.55
N ALA A 30 22.17 -38.06 -12.26
CA ALA A 30 20.97 -37.27 -11.95
C ALA A 30 21.10 -36.10 -10.95
N SER A 31 21.29 -34.91 -11.53
CA SER A 31 21.27 -33.58 -10.89
C SER A 31 19.95 -33.24 -10.17
N ALA A 32 20.01 -32.91 -8.88
CA ALA A 32 18.92 -32.23 -8.17
C ALA A 32 19.47 -31.35 -7.02
N ALA A 33 19.78 -30.09 -7.33
CA ALA A 33 20.23 -29.11 -6.34
C ALA A 33 19.05 -28.55 -5.53
N ARG A 34 19.16 -28.64 -4.20
CA ARG A 34 18.35 -27.92 -3.21
C ARG A 34 18.86 -26.49 -3.08
N THR A 35 17.96 -25.52 -3.05
CA THR A 35 18.23 -24.21 -2.42
C THR A 35 16.99 -23.63 -1.77
N ALA A 36 17.21 -23.20 -0.53
CA ALA A 36 16.31 -22.44 0.30
C ALA A 36 15.63 -21.30 -0.48
N THR A 37 14.30 -21.30 -0.49
CA THR A 37 13.52 -20.15 -0.92
C THR A 37 12.84 -19.58 0.32
N ALA A 38 13.35 -18.44 0.78
CA ALA A 38 12.72 -17.62 1.79
C ALA A 38 11.27 -17.33 1.36
N SER A 39 10.30 -17.71 2.19
CA SER A 39 8.90 -17.34 2.01
C SER A 39 8.76 -15.82 2.21
N ALA A 40 8.95 -15.06 1.14
CA ALA A 40 8.46 -13.70 1.06
C ALA A 40 6.93 -13.78 0.93
N ALA A 41 6.24 -13.54 2.05
CA ALA A 41 4.81 -13.34 2.08
C ALA A 41 4.46 -12.10 1.23
N THR A 42 4.13 -12.31 -0.04
CA THR A 42 3.62 -11.28 -0.93
C THR A 42 2.24 -10.89 -0.45
N THR A 43 2.19 -9.86 0.39
CA THR A 43 0.95 -9.20 0.77
C THR A 43 0.45 -8.46 -0.46
N THR A 44 -0.59 -8.97 -1.10
CA THR A 44 -1.31 -8.31 -2.20
C THR A 44 -2.00 -7.06 -1.66
N ALA A 45 -1.25 -5.95 -1.58
CA ALA A 45 -1.80 -4.61 -1.36
C ALA A 45 -2.04 -3.97 -2.73
N ALA A 46 -3.18 -4.30 -3.34
CA ALA A 46 -3.58 -3.70 -4.60
C ALA A 46 -4.05 -2.24 -4.44
N ALA A 47 -3.57 -1.42 -5.39
CA ALA A 47 -4.16 -0.22 -5.96
C ALA A 47 -4.15 1.09 -5.14
N GLY A 48 -3.29 2.02 -5.55
CA GLY A 48 -3.41 3.44 -5.22
C GLY A 48 -2.14 4.30 -5.25
N ALA A 49 -0.97 3.75 -5.61
CA ALA A 49 0.29 4.48 -5.64
C ALA A 49 0.82 4.68 -7.06
N THR A 50 0.05 5.35 -7.91
CA THR A 50 0.56 5.95 -9.16
C THR A 50 0.31 7.46 -9.15
N GLU A 51 0.72 8.08 -8.06
CA GLU A 51 1.31 9.41 -8.11
C GLU A 51 2.43 9.35 -7.10
N ALA A 52 3.68 9.56 -7.52
CA ALA A 52 4.82 9.71 -6.61
C ALA A 52 4.67 11.05 -5.85
N GLY A 53 3.57 11.17 -5.12
CA GLY A 53 3.24 12.32 -4.31
C GLY A 53 4.24 12.38 -3.18
N ARG A 54 4.99 13.48 -3.11
CA ARG A 54 5.92 13.75 -2.01
C ARG A 54 5.24 13.45 -0.68
N ILE A 55 5.97 12.81 0.23
CA ILE A 55 5.50 12.52 1.59
C ILE A 55 5.95 13.66 2.49
N CYS A 56 5.00 14.24 3.23
CA CYS A 56 5.24 15.33 4.15
C CYS A 56 5.02 14.88 5.59
N ARG A 57 5.71 15.58 6.50
CA ARG A 57 5.52 15.45 7.93
C ARG A 57 4.42 16.41 8.39
N TYR A 58 3.52 15.91 9.22
CA TYR A 58 2.41 16.68 9.76
C TYR A 58 2.27 16.44 11.26
N LYS A 59 1.76 17.45 11.97
CA LYS A 59 1.33 17.36 13.36
C LYS A 59 -0.19 17.39 13.40
N VAL A 60 -0.79 16.47 14.14
CA VAL A 60 -2.24 16.42 14.33
C VAL A 60 -2.69 17.59 15.19
N ARG A 61 -3.61 18.40 14.66
CA ARG A 61 -4.21 19.57 15.30
C ARG A 61 -5.69 19.30 15.60
N GLY A 62 -6.19 19.98 16.63
CA GLY A 62 -7.60 19.92 17.05
C GLY A 62 -7.70 19.43 18.49
N ARG A 63 -8.65 19.99 19.26
CA ARG A 63 -8.83 19.70 20.69
C ARG A 63 -8.95 18.19 20.95
N HIS A 64 -9.72 17.51 20.11
CA HIS A 64 -9.95 16.07 20.24
C HIS A 64 -9.03 15.21 19.37
N GLY A 65 -8.12 15.79 18.58
CA GLY A 65 -7.32 15.04 17.60
C GLY A 65 -7.98 14.92 16.22
N ALA A 66 -7.68 13.84 15.49
CA ALA A 66 -8.16 13.61 14.13
C ALA A 66 -8.79 12.22 13.95
N ARG A 67 -9.96 12.18 13.34
CA ARG A 67 -10.61 10.94 12.91
C ARG A 67 -9.95 10.44 11.62
N VAL A 68 -9.75 9.13 11.54
CA VAL A 68 -9.17 8.43 10.39
C VAL A 68 -10.27 7.65 9.69
N TYR A 69 -10.34 7.76 8.38
CA TYR A 69 -11.41 7.27 7.54
C TYR A 69 -10.92 6.18 6.58
N ARG A 70 -11.77 5.20 6.27
CA ARG A 70 -11.42 4.12 5.34
C ARG A 70 -11.16 4.62 3.91
N TRP A 71 -11.98 5.58 3.47
CA TRP A 71 -11.88 6.36 2.24
C TRP A 71 -12.35 7.80 2.54
N PRO A 72 -12.10 8.80 1.68
CA PRO A 72 -12.61 10.16 1.85
C PRO A 72 -14.10 10.20 2.18
N GLY A 73 -14.47 10.79 3.33
CA GLY A 73 -15.87 10.90 3.78
C GLY A 73 -16.53 9.60 4.25
N GLY A 74 -15.79 8.49 4.30
CA GLY A 74 -16.34 7.16 4.62
C GLY A 74 -16.55 6.86 6.11
N ARG A 75 -16.50 5.58 6.44
CA ARG A 75 -16.53 5.13 7.85
C ARG A 75 -15.23 5.49 8.57
N VAL A 76 -15.35 5.92 9.82
CA VAL A 76 -14.22 6.11 10.73
C VAL A 76 -13.65 4.75 11.16
N VAL A 77 -12.36 4.54 10.93
CA VAL A 77 -11.62 3.31 11.26
C VAL A 77 -10.63 3.49 12.42
N GLY A 78 -10.47 4.73 12.88
CA GLY A 78 -9.64 5.01 14.03
C GLY A 78 -9.48 6.49 14.30
N HIS A 79 -8.55 6.77 15.20
CA HIS A 79 -8.35 8.09 15.75
C HIS A 79 -6.86 8.35 15.97
N LEU A 80 -6.42 9.58 15.71
CA LEU A 80 -5.08 10.08 16.00
C LEU A 80 -5.17 11.13 17.09
N HIS A 81 -4.34 10.99 18.12
CA HIS A 81 -4.29 11.95 19.22
C HIS A 81 -3.71 13.29 18.76
N ARG A 82 -4.12 14.38 19.42
CA ARG A 82 -3.57 15.72 19.22
C ARG A 82 -2.04 15.70 19.44
N GLY A 83 -1.32 16.48 18.65
CA GLY A 83 0.13 16.63 18.76
C GLY A 83 0.93 15.48 18.14
N LYS A 84 0.28 14.37 17.78
CA LYS A 84 0.92 13.24 17.13
C LYS A 84 1.52 13.66 15.79
N VAL A 85 2.74 13.21 15.54
CA VAL A 85 3.42 13.38 14.26
C VAL A 85 3.08 12.21 13.35
N VAL A 86 2.70 12.52 12.10
CA VAL A 86 2.37 11.53 11.08
C VAL A 86 3.03 11.88 9.74
N TYR A 87 3.24 10.86 8.91
CA TYR A 87 3.63 11.05 7.51
C TYR A 87 2.42 10.85 6.63
N ALA A 88 2.15 11.83 5.77
CA ALA A 88 1.03 11.81 4.85
C ALA A 88 1.41 12.42 3.50
N ARG A 89 0.58 12.24 2.48
CA ARG A 89 0.78 12.91 1.18
C ARG A 89 0.83 14.43 1.34
N CYS A 90 1.81 15.09 0.72
CA CYS A 90 1.99 16.55 0.79
C CYS A 90 0.79 17.32 0.22
N HIS A 91 0.27 16.84 -0.90
CA HIS A 91 -0.91 17.39 -1.56
C HIS A 91 -2.02 16.35 -1.43
N GLY A 92 -2.88 16.54 -0.43
CA GLY A 92 -4.08 15.75 -0.28
C GLY A 92 -5.07 16.06 -1.40
N SER A 93 -5.74 15.04 -1.93
CA SER A 93 -6.77 15.23 -2.95
C SER A 93 -8.10 15.59 -2.27
N HIS A 94 -8.77 16.64 -2.75
CA HIS A 94 -10.08 17.07 -2.27
C HIS A 94 -10.17 17.27 -0.75
N GLY A 95 -9.12 17.79 -0.12
CA GLY A 95 -9.07 18.04 1.34
C GLY A 95 -8.74 16.81 2.19
N TRP A 96 -8.32 15.70 1.58
CA TRP A 96 -7.98 14.45 2.27
C TRP A 96 -6.51 14.08 2.10
N ASN A 97 -5.85 13.83 3.22
CA ASN A 97 -4.47 13.37 3.25
C ASN A 97 -4.43 11.88 3.56
N GLN A 98 -3.78 11.11 2.70
CA GLN A 98 -3.55 9.69 2.91
C GLN A 98 -2.31 9.47 3.81
N LEU A 99 -2.45 8.61 4.81
CA LEU A 99 -1.42 8.32 5.80
C LEU A 99 -0.44 7.24 5.31
N PHE A 100 0.86 7.45 5.52
CA PHE A 100 1.92 6.51 5.11
C PHE A 100 2.76 5.99 6.27
N GLY A 101 2.96 6.78 7.33
CA GLY A 101 3.89 6.42 8.40
C GLY A 101 3.63 7.12 9.74
N LYS A 102 4.32 6.63 10.79
CA LYS A 102 4.14 7.02 12.20
C LYS A 102 2.68 6.87 12.70
N VAL A 103 1.95 5.92 12.13
CA VAL A 103 0.59 5.52 12.54
C VAL A 103 0.54 4.02 12.79
N ARG A 104 -0.50 3.53 13.50
CA ARG A 104 -0.71 2.09 13.69
C ARG A 104 -0.89 1.42 12.31
N HIS A 105 -0.41 0.19 12.15
CA HIS A 105 -0.47 -0.52 10.86
C HIS A 105 -1.87 -0.50 10.21
N ARG A 106 -2.93 -0.73 11.02
CA ARG A 106 -4.34 -0.67 10.57
C ARG A 106 -4.79 0.67 9.98
N LEU A 107 -4.09 1.76 10.31
CA LEU A 107 -4.39 3.12 9.87
C LEU A 107 -3.51 3.56 8.68
N ARG A 108 -2.58 2.71 8.24
CA ARG A 108 -1.76 2.98 7.06
C ARG A 108 -2.64 2.96 5.81
N TYR A 109 -2.34 3.89 4.90
CA TYR A 109 -3.08 4.14 3.66
C TYR A 109 -4.53 4.61 3.85
N LYS A 110 -4.91 4.98 5.08
CA LYS A 110 -6.21 5.54 5.41
C LYS A 110 -6.18 7.08 5.34
N PHE A 111 -7.34 7.70 5.42
CA PHE A 111 -7.52 9.11 5.10
C PHE A 111 -7.81 9.95 6.33
N VAL A 112 -7.23 11.14 6.39
CA VAL A 112 -7.50 12.15 7.42
C VAL A 112 -7.79 13.47 6.73
N HIS A 113 -8.75 14.22 7.26
CA HIS A 113 -9.07 15.53 6.73
C HIS A 113 -7.90 16.51 6.94
N GLN A 114 -7.50 17.22 5.89
CA GLN A 114 -6.35 18.11 5.88
C GLN A 114 -6.43 19.20 6.95
N SER A 115 -7.64 19.69 7.27
CA SER A 115 -7.83 20.73 8.31
C SER A 115 -7.41 20.29 9.72
N ARG A 116 -7.23 18.98 9.95
CA ARG A 116 -6.75 18.41 11.21
C ARG A 116 -5.24 18.18 11.23
N LEU A 117 -4.52 18.58 10.19
CA LEU A 117 -3.09 18.40 10.03
C LEU A 117 -2.41 19.75 9.80
N VAL A 118 -1.30 19.98 10.49
CA VAL A 118 -0.43 21.16 10.28
C VAL A 118 0.92 20.66 9.81
N ARG A 119 1.38 21.14 8.65
CA ARG A 119 2.71 20.83 8.12
C ARG A 119 3.77 21.59 8.91
N PHE A 120 4.91 20.96 9.13
CA PHE A 120 6.08 21.56 9.75
C PHE A 120 7.35 20.85 9.25
#